data_AF-A0A961NJI5-F1
#
_entry.id   AF-A0A961NJI5-F1
#
_cell.length_a   1.000
_cell.length_b   1.000
_cell.length_c   1.000
_cell.angle_alpha   90.00
_cell.angle_beta   90.00
_cell.angle_gamma   90.00
#
_symmetry.space_group_name_H-M   'P 1'
#
loop_
_entity.id
_entity.type
_entity.pdbx_description
1 polymer ?
#
loop_
_entity_poly.entity_id
_entity_poly.type
_entity_poly.pdbx_seq_one_letter_code
_entity_poly.pdbx_strand_id
1 'polypeptide(L)' 'RLNRYEFGLKVAEGFGLDAKLISPCDSSAFPSLARRPADTTMDLSKISNETGFRPRPIREVMQTLAGVAN' A
#
# COMPACT_ATOMS: atom_id res chain seq x y z
N ARG A 1 8.11 -2.95 4.06
CA ARG A 1 7.29 -3.97 3.36
C ARG A 1 5.84 -3.75 3.75
N LEU A 2 4.89 -4.03 2.86
CA LEU A 2 3.48 -3.78 3.07
C LEU A 2 2.69 -4.81 2.25
N ASN A 3 1.80 -5.57 2.87
CA ASN A 3 0.92 -6.49 2.16
C ASN A 3 -0.40 -5.79 1.73
N ARG A 4 -1.24 -6.48 0.95
CA ARG A 4 -2.49 -5.89 0.42
C ARG A 4 -3.50 -5.54 1.52
N TYR A 5 -3.58 -6.35 2.57
CA TYR A 5 -4.48 -6.08 3.70
C TYR A 5 -4.05 -4.82 4.45
N GLU A 6 -2.76 -4.70 4.80
CA GLU A 6 -2.21 -3.52 5.45
C GLU A 6 -2.36 -2.25 4.59
N PHE A 7 -2.17 -2.38 3.27
CA PHE A 7 -2.42 -1.28 2.33
C PHE A 7 -3.90 -0.85 2.34
N GLY A 8 -4.84 -1.79 2.36
CA GLY A 8 -6.27 -1.50 2.49
C GLY A 8 -6.60 -0.73 3.78
N LEU A 9 -5.98 -1.09 4.90
CA LEU A 9 -6.13 -0.34 6.16
C LEU A 9 -5.59 1.09 6.05
N LYS A 10 -4.47 1.30 5.34
CA LYS A 10 -3.91 2.64 5.10
C LYS A 10 -4.80 3.52 4.22
N VAL A 11 -5.47 2.91 3.23
CA VAL A 11 -6.51 3.59 2.44
C VAL A 11 -7.68 3.98 3.33
N ALA A 12 -8.21 3.05 4.13
CA ALA A 12 -9.31 3.35 5.05
C ALA A 12 -8.96 4.49 6.02
N GLU A 13 -7.77 4.46 6.59
CA GLU A 13 -7.23 5.53 7.45
C GLU A 13 -7.19 6.88 6.72
N GLY A 14 -6.63 6.93 5.51
CA GLY A 14 -6.47 8.18 4.76
C GLY A 14 -7.78 8.82 4.33
N PHE A 15 -8.79 8.01 4.02
CA PHE A 15 -10.09 8.46 3.52
C PHE A 15 -11.18 8.54 4.61
N GLY A 16 -10.85 8.26 5.88
CA GLY A 16 -11.82 8.26 6.98
C GLY A 16 -12.89 7.17 6.87
N LEU A 17 -12.57 6.03 6.27
CA LEU A 17 -13.47 4.88 6.11
C LEU A 17 -13.38 3.95 7.32
N ASP A 18 -14.43 3.17 7.58
CA ASP A 18 -14.42 2.18 8.66
C ASP A 18 -13.52 0.97 8.32
N ALA A 19 -12.34 0.94 8.94
CA ALA A 19 -11.38 -0.14 8.78
C ALA A 19 -11.88 -1.51 9.28
N LYS A 20 -12.92 -1.55 10.14
CA LYS A 20 -13.49 -2.82 10.64
C LYS A 20 -14.21 -3.62 9.55
N LEU A 21 -14.50 -2.99 8.42
CA LEU A 21 -15.09 -3.67 7.25
C LEU A 21 -14.04 -4.44 6.43
N ILE A 22 -12.76 -4.34 6.77
CA ILE A 22 -11.66 -5.00 6.07
C ILE A 22 -11.14 -6.16 6.91
N SER A 23 -11.20 -7.37 6.35
CA SER A 23 -10.66 -8.59 6.98
C SER A 23 -9.52 -9.18 6.14
N PRO A 24 -8.46 -9.71 6.78
CA PRO A 24 -7.39 -10.39 6.06
C PRO A 24 -7.89 -11.73 5.49
N CYS A 25 -7.30 -12.15 4.38
CA CYS A 25 -7.52 -13.47 3.81
C CYS A 25 -6.26 -13.96 3.09
N ASP A 26 -6.20 -15.28 2.85
CA ASP A 26 -5.16 -15.87 2.02
C ASP A 26 -5.46 -15.67 0.52
N SER A 27 -4.42 -15.69 -0.32
CA SER A 27 -4.59 -15.57 -1.78
C SER A 27 -5.44 -16.70 -2.39
N SER A 28 -5.52 -17.86 -1.74
CA SER A 28 -6.40 -18.97 -2.14
C SER A 28 -7.90 -18.66 -2.03
N ALA A 29 -8.29 -17.68 -1.22
CA ALA A 29 -9.69 -17.25 -1.12
C ALA A 29 -10.23 -16.63 -2.43
N PHE A 30 -9.31 -16.13 -3.29
CA PHE A 30 -9.64 -15.52 -4.57
C PHE A 30 -8.76 -16.10 -5.68
N PRO A 31 -9.08 -17.31 -6.19
CA PRO A 31 -8.27 -17.97 -7.20
C PRO A 31 -8.24 -17.16 -8.50
N SER A 32 -7.04 -16.99 -9.07
CA SER A 32 -6.85 -16.30 -10.34
C SER A 32 -6.19 -17.20 -11.38
N LEU A 33 -6.56 -17.03 -12.66
CA LEU A 33 -5.98 -17.80 -13.77
C LEU A 33 -4.44 -17.67 -13.84
N ALA A 34 -3.92 -16.47 -13.59
CA ALA A 34 -2.49 -16.22 -13.51
C ALA A 34 -1.98 -16.36 -12.07
N ARG A 35 -0.80 -16.98 -11.90
CA ARG A 35 -0.11 -17.01 -10.60
C ARG A 35 0.39 -15.61 -10.23
N ARG A 36 -0.02 -15.11 -9.07
CA ARG A 36 0.49 -13.84 -8.53
C ARG A 36 1.71 -14.10 -7.64
N PRO A 37 2.82 -13.38 -7.82
CA PRO A 37 3.92 -13.41 -6.87
C PRO A 37 3.45 -12.98 -5.48
N ALA A 38 4.00 -13.62 -4.44
CA ALA A 38 3.66 -13.31 -3.06
C ALA A 38 4.24 -11.97 -2.60
N ASP A 39 5.44 -11.61 -3.10
CA ASP A 39 6.13 -10.36 -2.80
C ASP A 39 6.66 -9.73 -4.10
N THR A 40 6.34 -8.45 -4.30
CA THR A 40 6.83 -7.62 -5.42
C THR A 40 7.45 -6.33 -4.90
N THR A 41 7.98 -6.32 -3.67
CA THR A 41 8.65 -5.17 -3.09
C THR A 41 9.90 -4.83 -3.89
N MET A 42 10.05 -3.55 -4.24
CA MET A 42 11.22 -3.04 -4.96
C MET A 42 12.27 -2.50 -3.98
N ASP A 43 13.55 -2.72 -4.29
CA ASP A 43 14.64 -1.99 -3.65
C ASP A 43 14.75 -0.59 -4.26
N LEU A 44 14.74 0.42 -3.40
CA LEU A 44 14.81 1.83 -3.77
C LEU A 44 16.21 2.42 -3.59
N SER A 45 17.20 1.61 -3.17
CA SER A 45 18.57 2.04 -2.90
C SER A 45 19.20 2.78 -4.09
N LYS A 46 19.04 2.25 -5.31
CA LYS A 46 19.63 2.85 -6.52
C LYS A 46 19.13 4.27 -6.78
N ILE A 47 17.82 4.44 -6.93
CA ILE A 47 17.22 5.78 -7.18
C ILE A 47 17.51 6.74 -6.03
N SER A 48 17.50 6.22 -4.80
CA SER A 48 17.78 6.99 -3.59
C SER A 48 19.21 7.53 -3.56
N ASN A 49 20.18 6.69 -3.92
CA ASN A 49 21.60 7.03 -3.88
C ASN A 49 22.00 7.90 -5.08
N GLU A 50 21.46 7.64 -6.27
CA GLU A 50 21.86 8.34 -7.49
C GLU A 50 21.18 9.72 -7.64
N THR A 51 19.95 9.88 -7.13
CA THR A 51 19.16 11.11 -7.39
C THR A 51 18.80 11.89 -6.12
N GLY A 52 19.01 11.30 -4.94
CA GLY A 52 18.52 11.86 -3.68
C GLY A 52 16.99 11.77 -3.50
N PHE A 53 16.24 11.31 -4.52
CA PHE A 53 14.80 11.14 -4.43
C PHE A 53 14.42 10.13 -3.34
N ARG A 54 13.38 10.45 -2.57
CA ARG A 54 12.75 9.54 -1.61
C ARG A 54 11.25 9.56 -1.85
N PRO A 55 10.63 8.43 -2.24
CA PRO A 55 9.18 8.35 -2.32
C PRO A 55 8.54 8.71 -0.98
N ARG A 56 7.42 9.42 -1.03
CA ARG A 56 6.66 9.75 0.18
C ARG A 56 6.11 8.47 0.84
N PRO A 57 6.02 8.43 2.18
CA PRO A 57 5.31 7.37 2.88
C PRO A 57 3.86 7.22 2.39
N ILE A 58 3.37 5.97 2.29
CA ILE A 58 2.01 5.66 1.81
C ILE A 58 0.94 6.47 2.56
N ARG A 59 1.08 6.63 3.89
CA ARG A 59 0.14 7.40 4.71
C ARG A 59 -0.04 8.83 4.22
N GLU A 60 1.06 9.55 3.99
CA GLU A 60 1.05 10.93 3.51
C GLU A 60 0.43 11.04 2.12
N VAL A 61 0.71 10.06 1.25
CA VAL A 61 0.11 9.99 -0.09
C VAL A 61 -1.40 9.82 0.02
N MET A 62 -1.89 8.92 0.89
CA MET A 62 -3.33 8.70 1.07
C MET A 62 -4.04 9.95 1.60
N GLN A 63 -3.45 10.66 2.57
CA GLN A 63 -3.99 11.93 3.07
C GLN A 63 -4.04 13.01 1.98
N THR A 64 -3.00 13.10 1.14
CA THR A 64 -2.99 14.01 -0.01
C THR A 64 -4.12 13.68 -0.98
N LEU A 65 -4.30 12.39 -1.33
CA LEU A 65 -5.33 11.94 -2.27
C LEU A 65 -6.75 12.11 -1.74
N ALA A 66 -6.94 11.97 -0.43
CA ALA A 66 -8.23 12.18 0.23
C ALA A 66 -8.61 13.67 0.33
N GLY A 67 -7.77 14.59 -0.15
CA GLY A 67 -8.02 16.03 -0.06
C GLY A 67 -7.84 16.60 1.35
N VAL A 68 -7.21 15.85 2.25
CA VAL A 68 -6.93 16.25 3.65
C VAL A 68 -5.50 16.78 3.78
N ALA A 69 -5.01 17.48 2.76
CA ALA A 69 -3.67 18.05 2.82
C ALA A 69 -3.62 19.12 3.94
N ASN A 70 -2.68 18.95 4.88
CA ASN A 70 -2.26 20.00 5.82
C ASN A 70 -1.81 21.26 5.08
#